data_AF-A0A843GM55-F1
#
_entry.id   AF-A0A843GM55-F1
#
_cell.length_a   1.000
_cell.length_b   1.000
_cell.length_c   1.000
_cell.angle_alpha   90.00
_cell.angle_beta   90.00
_cell.angle_gamma   90.00
#
_symmetry.space_group_name_H-M   'P 1'
#
loop_
_entity.id
_entity.type
_entity.pdbx_description
1 polymer ?
#
loop_
_entity_poly.entity_id
_entity_poly.type
_entity_poly.pdbx_seq_one_letter_code
_entity_poly.pdbx_strand_id
1 'polypeptide(L)'
;MKSVTAKPTTKSTNDLKECLALWNQTSKDKKTNYFTGKTSDGSMRLVAFINTVKTNPKQPDITIYEKVEKGKEANQVALLWENTSKSGKRYLSGSTNDNEKIIGFFNENTQNDKYPAIRVYYKDQSNETTK
;
A
#
# COMPACT_ATOMS: atom_id res chain seq x y z
N MET A 1 -1.93 45.29 30.26
CA MET A 1 -1.74 43.82 30.12
C MET A 1 -2.15 43.44 28.71
N LYS A 2 -1.24 42.97 27.85
CA LYS A 2 -1.57 42.56 26.47
C LYS A 2 -1.90 41.07 26.45
N SER A 3 -3.12 40.74 26.03
CA SER A 3 -3.60 39.36 25.86
C SER A 3 -2.82 38.67 24.74
N VAL A 4 -2.09 37.61 25.07
CA VAL A 4 -1.44 36.75 24.08
C VAL A 4 -2.47 35.73 23.63
N THR A 5 -3.14 36.01 22.51
CA THR A 5 -4.01 35.04 21.86
C THR A 5 -3.13 33.96 21.23
N ALA A 6 -3.00 32.82 21.90
CA ALA A 6 -2.35 31.65 21.32
C ALA A 6 -3.13 31.23 20.06
N LYS A 7 -2.48 31.28 18.89
CA LYS A 7 -3.05 30.71 17.67
C LYS A 7 -3.26 29.21 17.90
N PRO A 8 -4.42 28.64 17.54
CA PRO A 8 -4.58 27.20 17.54
C PRO A 8 -3.57 26.63 16.53
N THR A 9 -2.57 25.90 17.02
CA THR A 9 -1.77 25.02 16.18
C THR A 9 -2.70 23.93 15.67
N THR A 10 -3.24 24.12 14.47
CA THR A 10 -3.82 23.04 13.68
C THR A 10 -2.78 21.93 13.62
N LYS A 11 -3.03 20.84 14.36
CA LYS A 11 -2.30 19.58 14.18
C LYS A 11 -2.37 19.28 12.69
N SER A 12 -1.21 19.23 12.04
CA SER A 12 -1.07 18.70 10.69
C SER A 12 -1.87 17.40 10.66
N THR A 13 -2.89 17.32 9.81
CA THR A 13 -3.40 16.02 9.39
C THR A 13 -2.17 15.24 8.92
N ASN A 14 -1.97 14.06 9.48
CA ASN A 14 -1.00 13.10 8.96
C ASN A 14 -1.52 12.69 7.58
N ASP A 15 -1.31 13.52 6.57
CA ASP A 15 -1.72 13.24 5.20
C ASP A 15 -0.75 12.18 4.66
N LEU A 16 -1.14 10.93 4.89
CA LEU A 16 -0.49 9.77 4.30
C LEU A 16 -0.41 9.98 2.79
N LYS A 17 0.80 10.00 2.23
CA LYS A 17 1.02 10.12 0.78
C LYS A 17 0.77 8.77 0.12
N GLU A 18 -0.17 8.71 -0.82
CA GLU A 18 -0.45 7.48 -1.58
C GLU A 18 0.80 7.09 -2.39
N CYS A 19 1.25 5.85 -2.22
CA CYS A 19 2.39 5.24 -2.90
C CYS A 19 1.90 4.47 -4.14
N LEU A 20 0.90 3.61 -3.96
CA LEU A 20 0.34 2.79 -5.05
C LEU A 20 -1.10 2.36 -4.75
N ALA A 21 -1.80 1.98 -5.80
CA ALA A 21 -3.16 1.48 -5.74
C ALA A 21 -3.28 0.15 -6.50
N LEU A 22 -4.00 -0.81 -5.91
CA LEU A 22 -4.17 -2.16 -6.43
C LEU A 22 -5.66 -2.50 -6.58
N TRP A 23 -6.05 -3.01 -7.74
CA TRP A 23 -7.38 -3.47 -8.09
C TRP A 23 -7.40 -5.00 -8.14
N ASN A 24 -8.51 -5.58 -7.70
CA ASN A 24 -8.69 -7.03 -7.79
C ASN A 24 -8.81 -7.43 -9.26
N GLN A 25 -8.20 -8.55 -9.59
CA GLN A 25 -8.27 -9.17 -10.89
C GLN A 25 -8.41 -10.68 -10.72
N THR A 26 -9.12 -11.28 -11.65
CA THR A 26 -9.25 -12.72 -11.75
C THR A 26 -8.67 -13.17 -13.07
N SER A 27 -7.88 -14.25 -13.06
CA SER A 27 -7.30 -14.83 -14.27
C SER A 27 -8.40 -15.27 -15.25
N LYS A 28 -8.04 -15.40 -16.53
CA LYS A 28 -9.00 -15.77 -17.58
C LYS A 28 -9.71 -17.10 -17.30
N ASP A 29 -9.00 -18.04 -16.67
CA ASP A 29 -9.52 -19.36 -16.27
C ASP A 29 -10.28 -19.34 -14.93
N LYS A 30 -10.40 -18.17 -14.29
CA LYS A 30 -11.07 -17.94 -13.00
C LYS A 30 -10.48 -18.69 -11.81
N LYS A 31 -9.26 -19.23 -11.93
CA LYS A 31 -8.60 -20.01 -10.88
C LYS A 31 -7.72 -19.18 -9.95
N THR A 32 -7.23 -18.04 -10.42
CA THR A 32 -6.26 -17.23 -9.68
C THR A 32 -6.78 -15.81 -9.50
N ASN A 33 -6.90 -15.40 -8.24
CA ASN A 33 -7.10 -14.00 -7.89
C ASN A 33 -5.73 -13.36 -7.64
N TYR A 34 -5.53 -12.20 -8.24
CA TYR A 34 -4.32 -11.42 -8.12
C TYR A 34 -4.71 -9.94 -8.17
N PHE A 35 -3.77 -9.05 -7.89
CA PHE A 35 -4.02 -7.63 -8.06
C PHE A 35 -3.21 -7.05 -9.20
N THR A 36 -3.78 -6.07 -9.89
CA THR A 36 -3.03 -5.19 -10.79
C THR A 36 -3.10 -3.77 -10.27
N GLY A 37 -2.09 -2.98 -10.58
CA GLY A 37 -2.07 -1.63 -10.07
C GLY A 37 -1.10 -0.72 -10.77
N LYS A 38 -0.88 0.41 -10.15
CA LYS A 38 0.12 1.39 -10.55
C LYS A 38 0.61 2.17 -9.34
N THR A 39 1.81 2.72 -9.46
CA THR A 39 2.28 3.78 -8.55
C THR A 39 1.39 5.02 -8.66
N SER A 40 1.38 5.84 -7.62
CA SER A 40 0.50 7.02 -7.54
C SER A 40 0.78 8.05 -8.63
N ASP A 41 2.03 8.18 -9.07
CA ASP A 41 2.46 9.00 -10.21
C ASP A 41 2.15 8.36 -11.59
N GLY A 42 1.71 7.10 -11.61
CA GLY A 42 1.42 6.34 -12.82
C GLY A 42 2.65 5.89 -13.62
N SER A 43 3.87 6.09 -13.11
CA SER A 43 5.11 5.75 -13.82
C SER A 43 5.32 4.25 -13.98
N MET A 44 4.82 3.44 -13.04
CA MET A 44 5.01 2.00 -13.03
C MET A 44 3.68 1.25 -12.98
N ARG A 45 3.55 0.21 -13.80
CA ARG A 45 2.46 -0.77 -13.72
C ARG A 45 2.86 -1.90 -12.80
N LEU A 46 1.91 -2.37 -12.00
CA LEU A 46 2.16 -3.34 -10.93
C LEU A 46 1.33 -4.60 -11.13
N VAL A 47 1.87 -5.71 -10.64
CA VAL A 47 1.15 -6.95 -10.39
C VAL A 47 1.47 -7.42 -8.97
N ALA A 48 0.46 -7.83 -8.22
CA ALA A 48 0.65 -8.34 -6.87
C ALA A 48 -0.03 -9.69 -6.68
N PHE A 49 0.64 -10.57 -5.95
CA PHE A 49 0.18 -11.93 -5.70
C PHE A 49 0.00 -12.15 -4.21
N ILE A 50 -1.12 -12.79 -3.86
CA ILE A 50 -1.37 -13.26 -2.50
C ILE A 50 -0.61 -14.57 -2.32
N ASN A 51 0.17 -14.67 -1.24
CA ASN A 51 0.85 -15.89 -0.87
C ASN A 51 -0.12 -16.88 -0.20
N THR A 52 -0.82 -17.67 -1.01
CA THR A 52 -1.82 -18.63 -0.54
C THR A 52 -1.24 -19.86 0.13
N VAL A 53 0.06 -20.12 -0.04
CA VAL A 53 0.79 -21.28 0.51
C VAL A 53 1.73 -20.89 1.65
N LYS A 54 1.47 -19.75 2.30
CA LYS A 54 2.28 -19.24 3.42
C LYS A 54 2.35 -20.28 4.55
N THR A 55 3.55 -20.78 4.82
CA THR A 55 3.82 -21.76 5.89
C THR A 55 4.54 -21.15 7.10
N ASN A 56 5.06 -19.93 6.96
CA ASN A 56 5.82 -19.25 8.01
C ASN A 56 5.39 -17.78 8.12
N PRO A 57 5.19 -17.23 9.35
CA PRO A 57 4.87 -15.81 9.56
C PRO A 57 5.88 -14.82 8.97
N LYS A 58 7.16 -15.21 8.79
CA LYS A 58 8.18 -14.35 8.16
C LYS A 58 7.94 -14.14 6.66
N GLN A 59 7.15 -14.99 6.01
CA GLN A 59 6.81 -14.80 4.60
C GLN A 59 5.73 -13.71 4.44
N PRO A 60 5.84 -12.86 3.40
CA PRO A 60 4.84 -11.84 3.13
C PRO A 60 3.50 -12.48 2.74
N ASP A 61 2.41 -11.79 3.04
CA ASP A 61 1.06 -12.16 2.62
C ASP A 61 0.79 -11.70 1.19
N ILE A 62 1.37 -10.56 0.79
CA ILE A 62 1.31 -10.03 -0.58
C ILE A 62 2.70 -9.60 -1.03
N THR A 63 3.08 -10.05 -2.22
CA THR A 63 4.29 -9.59 -2.91
C THR A 63 3.91 -8.79 -4.15
N ILE A 64 4.50 -7.61 -4.30
CA ILE A 64 4.23 -6.67 -5.40
C ILE A 64 5.44 -6.63 -6.32
N TYR A 65 5.20 -6.75 -7.62
CA TYR A 65 6.19 -6.69 -8.68
C TYR A 65 5.86 -5.63 -9.71
N GLU A 66 6.88 -5.13 -10.39
CA GLU A 66 6.74 -4.39 -11.63
C GLU A 66 6.18 -5.32 -12.73
N LYS A 67 5.15 -4.84 -13.43
CA LYS A 67 4.60 -5.54 -14.58
C LYS A 67 5.44 -5.21 -15.82
N VAL A 68 6.37 -6.11 -16.13
CA VAL A 68 7.25 -6.02 -17.30
C VAL A 68 6.71 -6.81 -18.51
N GLU A 69 7.27 -6.52 -19.69
CA GLU A 69 7.00 -7.28 -20.91
C GLU A 69 7.61 -8.69 -20.87
N LYS A 70 7.12 -9.59 -21.73
CA LYS A 70 7.63 -10.97 -21.82
C LYS A 70 9.15 -10.98 -22.05
N GLY A 71 9.85 -11.80 -21.26
CA GLY A 71 11.30 -12.01 -21.37
C GLY A 71 12.16 -11.09 -20.50
N LYS A 72 11.55 -10.15 -19.76
CA LYS A 72 12.24 -9.35 -18.75
C LYS A 72 11.98 -9.90 -17.36
N GLU A 73 12.94 -9.73 -16.46
CA GLU A 73 12.76 -10.04 -15.04
C GLU A 73 11.84 -9.01 -14.39
N ALA A 74 10.85 -9.47 -13.63
CA ALA A 74 9.94 -8.61 -12.90
C ALA A 74 10.59 -8.20 -11.57
N ASN A 75 10.94 -6.92 -11.43
CA ASN A 75 11.52 -6.41 -10.20
C ASN A 75 10.50 -6.45 -9.06
N GLN A 76 10.92 -6.91 -7.88
CA GLN A 76 10.11 -6.79 -6.68
C GLN A 76 10.06 -5.32 -6.26
N VAL A 77 8.86 -4.80 -6.07
CA VAL A 77 8.60 -3.40 -5.69
C VAL A 77 8.36 -3.29 -4.20
N ALA A 78 7.59 -4.21 -3.62
CA ALA A 78 7.24 -4.16 -2.21
C ALA A 78 6.79 -5.52 -1.66
N LEU A 79 6.95 -5.66 -0.35
CA LEU A 79 6.45 -6.78 0.44
C LEU A 79 5.46 -6.28 1.48
N LEU A 80 4.33 -6.97 1.64
CA LEU A 80 3.28 -6.61 2.58
C LEU A 80 2.87 -7.80 3.44
N TRP A 81 2.70 -7.53 4.74
CA TRP A 81 2.18 -8.45 5.74
C TRP A 81 0.85 -7.95 6.25
N GLU A 82 -0.09 -8.87 6.41
CA GLU A 82 -1.36 -8.58 7.03
C GLU A 82 -1.23 -8.49 8.54
N ASN A 83 -1.86 -7.45 9.09
CA ASN A 83 -1.86 -7.14 10.49
C ASN A 83 -3.27 -6.77 10.94
N THR A 84 -3.52 -6.91 12.24
CA THR A 84 -4.79 -6.54 12.86
C THR A 84 -4.52 -5.47 13.91
N SER A 85 -5.25 -4.36 13.82
CA SER A 85 -5.16 -3.27 14.80
C SER A 85 -5.80 -3.67 16.14
N LYS A 86 -5.55 -2.88 17.19
CA LYS A 86 -6.17 -3.11 18.52
C LYS A 86 -7.70 -3.14 18.48
N SER A 87 -8.31 -2.46 17.51
CA SER A 87 -9.77 -2.43 17.31
C SER A 87 -10.28 -3.54 16.38
N GLY A 88 -9.44 -4.49 15.99
CA GLY A 88 -9.82 -5.62 15.13
C GLY A 88 -9.81 -5.31 13.63
N LYS A 89 -9.51 -4.08 13.21
CA LYS A 89 -9.43 -3.74 11.77
C LYS A 89 -8.17 -4.32 11.14
N ARG A 90 -8.34 -5.03 10.03
CA ARG A 90 -7.25 -5.57 9.19
C ARG A 90 -6.59 -4.48 8.37
N TYR A 91 -5.28 -4.52 8.26
CA TYR A 91 -4.48 -3.63 7.42
C TYR A 91 -3.21 -4.35 6.96
N LEU A 92 -2.54 -3.80 5.96
CA LEU A 92 -1.27 -4.30 5.45
C LEU A 92 -0.15 -3.39 5.93
N SER A 93 1.02 -3.93 6.24
CA SER A 93 2.22 -3.14 6.47
C SER A 93 3.44 -3.83 5.92
N GLY A 94 4.45 -3.06 5.54
CA GLY A 94 5.70 -3.61 5.02
C GLY A 94 6.62 -2.52 4.49
N SER A 95 7.40 -2.85 3.47
CA SER A 95 8.37 -1.94 2.90
C SER A 95 8.49 -2.08 1.38
N THR A 96 8.91 -1.00 0.73
CA THR A 96 9.40 -1.03 -0.65
C THR A 96 10.78 -1.70 -0.72
N ASN A 97 11.25 -2.00 -1.93
CA ASN A 97 12.62 -2.41 -2.22
C ASN A 97 13.68 -1.39 -1.73
N ASP A 98 13.34 -0.11 -1.74
CA ASP A 98 14.18 0.99 -1.24
C ASP A 98 14.08 1.18 0.29
N ASN A 99 13.50 0.19 1.00
CA ASN A 99 13.30 0.18 2.45
C ASN A 99 12.37 1.28 2.98
N GLU A 100 11.55 1.91 2.13
CA GLU A 100 10.54 2.86 2.58
C GLU A 100 9.39 2.11 3.25
N LYS A 101 9.02 2.51 4.46
CA LYS A 101 7.90 1.88 5.18
C LYS A 101 6.57 2.30 4.58
N ILE A 102 5.72 1.31 4.36
CA ILE A 102 4.40 1.49 3.76
C ILE A 102 3.30 0.85 4.60
N ILE A 103 2.09 1.38 4.48
CA ILE A 103 0.87 0.87 5.10
C ILE A 103 -0.24 0.80 4.05
N GLY A 104 -0.94 -0.32 4.00
CA GLY A 104 -2.02 -0.57 3.06
C GLY A 104 -3.36 -0.76 3.77
N PHE A 105 -4.42 -0.23 3.15
CA PHE A 105 -5.79 -0.40 3.64
C PHE A 105 -6.65 -1.08 2.58
N PHE A 106 -7.40 -2.08 3.02
CA PHE A 106 -8.42 -2.71 2.19
C PHE A 106 -9.59 -1.75 2.04
N ASN A 107 -10.08 -1.60 0.82
CA ASN A 107 -11.31 -0.88 0.55
C ASN A 107 -12.48 -1.84 0.77
N GLU A 108 -13.34 -1.54 1.75
CA GLU A 108 -14.52 -2.38 2.05
C GLU A 108 -15.62 -2.26 0.98
N ASN A 109 -15.56 -1.22 0.13
CA ASN A 109 -16.52 -0.96 -0.94
C ASN A 109 -15.98 -1.38 -2.32
N THR A 110 -15.60 -2.65 -2.46
CA THR A 110 -15.06 -3.22 -3.72
C THR A 110 -16.12 -3.62 -4.75
N GLN A 111 -17.41 -3.35 -4.51
CA GLN A 111 -18.54 -3.93 -5.27
C GLN A 111 -18.57 -3.65 -6.79
N ASN A 112 -17.63 -2.92 -7.39
CA ASN A 112 -17.72 -2.55 -8.81
C ASN A 112 -16.38 -2.50 -9.58
N ASP A 113 -15.27 -3.02 -9.07
CA ASP A 113 -13.92 -2.94 -9.69
C ASP A 113 -13.44 -1.52 -10.07
N LYS A 114 -14.26 -0.48 -9.82
CA LYS A 114 -14.00 0.93 -10.12
C LYS A 114 -12.96 1.52 -9.18
N TYR A 115 -12.98 1.07 -7.93
CA TYR A 115 -12.09 1.57 -6.89
C TYR A 115 -11.03 0.52 -6.56
N PRO A 116 -9.81 0.94 -6.19
CA PRO A 116 -8.78 0.01 -5.78
C PRO A 116 -9.25 -0.79 -4.57
N ALA A 117 -8.98 -2.08 -4.60
CA ALA A 117 -9.20 -3.00 -3.49
C ALA A 117 -8.23 -2.75 -2.35
N ILE A 118 -7.01 -2.30 -2.66
CA ILE A 118 -5.99 -1.92 -1.68
C ILE A 118 -5.39 -0.58 -2.09
N ARG A 119 -5.36 0.37 -1.15
CA ARG A 119 -4.57 1.60 -1.28
C ARG A 119 -3.41 1.55 -0.32
N VAL A 120 -2.21 1.86 -0.81
CA VAL A 120 -0.97 1.80 -0.04
C VAL A 120 -0.35 3.19 0.04
N TYR A 121 0.13 3.53 1.22
CA TYR A 121 0.65 4.85 1.56
C TYR A 121 2.01 4.73 2.23
N TYR A 122 2.84 5.76 2.12
CA TYR A 122 4.05 5.88 2.92
C TYR A 122 3.70 6.16 4.39
N LYS A 123 4.35 5.43 5.30
CA LYS A 123 4.01 5.45 6.74
C LYS A 123 4.74 6.55 7.52
N ASP A 124 5.99 6.84 7.16
CA ASP A 124 6.89 7.72 7.91
C ASP A 124 7.45 8.85 7.02
N GLN A 125 6.58 9.63 6.36
CA GLN A 125 7.02 10.92 5.78
C GLN A 125 6.94 11.98 6.87
N SER A 126 7.89 11.96 7.80
CA SER A 126 8.15 13.15 8.61
C SER A 126 8.58 14.25 7.64
N ASN A 127 7.81 15.33 7.55
CA ASN A 127 8.32 16.59 7.00
C ASN A 127 9.66 16.85 7.68
N GLU A 128 10.75 16.80 6.92
CA GLU A 128 12.01 17.40 7.34
C GLU A 128 11.73 18.89 7.54
N THR A 129 11.35 19.28 8.76
CA THR A 129 11.48 20.67 9.17
C THR A 129 12.96 20.99 9.17
N THR A 130 13.32 21.84 8.22
CA THR A 130 14.55 22.60 8.04
C THR A 130 15.26 22.86 9.38
N LYS A 131 16.55 22.52 9.46
CA LYS A 131 17.46 23.14 10.42
C LYS A 131 18.15 24.33 9.78
#